data_AF-A0A7V9MIE0-F1
#
_entry.id   AF-A0A7V9MIE0-F1
#
_cell.length_a   1.000
_cell.length_b   1.000
_cell.length_c   1.000
_cell.angle_alpha   90.00
_cell.angle_beta   90.00
_cell.angle_gamma   90.00
#
_symmetry.space_group_name_H-M   'P 1'
#
loop_
_entity.id
_entity.type
_entity.pdbx_description
1 polymer ?
#
loop_
_entity_poly.entity_id
_entity_poly.type
_entity_poly.pdbx_seq_one_letter_code
_entity_poly.pdbx_strand_id
1 'polypeptide(L)'
;MARPAPWTSLVKPDPGRDYLFLLSFLPLERARALPTFARFGVGIRRQLATTPGLIGHSMKANLRPRHFWTLSVWEGEQALAEFVRRNPHGDVMSALERDMGRTTFVRWTAPGSAVPPTWEDAFARSEAQARAGSVDAAYVSVGPADLVPVGELRGSLVRERRVAVANVDGALYAFDDLCPHLQCSLHEGALRGTTVTCPCHASDFDVTTGAVLSGPAKDPVPTFDLRVRDGELEIRTG
;
A
#
# COMPACT_ATOMS: atom_id res chain seq x y z
N MET A 1 18.98 20.19 4.14
CA MET A 1 18.24 19.70 2.96
C MET A 1 18.19 20.81 1.91
N ALA A 2 18.29 20.48 0.61
CA ALA A 2 18.21 21.51 -0.43
C ALA A 2 16.79 22.12 -0.52
N ARG A 3 16.73 23.44 -0.71
CA ARG A 3 15.47 24.16 -0.93
C ARG A 3 14.88 23.74 -2.29
N PRO A 4 13.57 23.50 -2.38
CA PRO A 4 12.93 23.26 -3.68
C PRO A 4 13.09 24.47 -4.61
N ALA A 5 13.07 24.21 -5.91
CA ALA A 5 12.93 25.27 -6.91
C ALA A 5 11.57 25.98 -6.74
N PRO A 6 11.46 27.27 -7.08
CA PRO A 6 10.18 27.96 -7.11
C PRO A 6 9.16 27.25 -8.00
N TRP A 7 7.88 27.41 -7.67
CA TRP A 7 6.80 26.94 -8.53
C TRP A 7 6.83 27.68 -9.86
N THR A 8 6.77 26.93 -10.96
CA THR A 8 6.62 27.45 -12.32
C THR A 8 5.17 27.26 -12.75
N SER A 9 4.43 28.34 -12.94
CA SER A 9 3.06 28.32 -13.47
C SER A 9 3.09 28.54 -14.98
N LEU A 10 2.38 27.68 -15.73
CA LEU A 10 2.24 27.77 -17.18
C LEU A 10 0.84 28.27 -17.56
N VAL A 11 -0.17 27.84 -16.83
CA VAL A 11 -1.57 28.22 -17.02
C VAL A 11 -2.16 28.62 -15.66
N LYS A 12 -2.98 29.67 -15.65
CA LYS A 12 -3.76 30.05 -14.46
C LYS A 12 -4.91 29.05 -14.29
N PRO A 13 -4.97 28.29 -13.18
CA PRO A 13 -6.02 27.31 -12.98
C PRO A 13 -7.37 27.99 -12.67
N ASP A 14 -8.45 27.34 -13.10
CA ASP A 14 -9.80 27.67 -12.67
C ASP A 14 -9.98 27.18 -11.21
N PRO A 15 -10.29 28.05 -10.24
CA PRO A 15 -10.37 27.67 -8.84
C PRO A 15 -11.43 26.61 -8.52
N GLY A 16 -12.47 26.48 -9.36
CA GLY A 16 -13.57 25.52 -9.17
C GLY A 16 -13.41 24.21 -9.93
N ARG A 17 -12.42 24.10 -10.82
CA ARG A 17 -12.13 22.89 -11.58
C ARG A 17 -11.16 21.99 -10.82
N ASP A 18 -11.40 20.68 -10.86
CA ASP A 18 -10.47 19.68 -10.33
C ASP A 18 -9.30 19.41 -11.29
N TYR A 19 -8.12 19.24 -10.71
CA TYR A 19 -6.87 18.95 -11.41
C TYR A 19 -6.18 17.73 -10.81
N LEU A 20 -5.35 17.06 -11.60
CA LEU A 20 -4.50 15.96 -11.18
C LEU A 20 -3.18 16.49 -10.63
N PHE A 21 -2.90 16.24 -9.37
CA PHE A 21 -1.65 16.55 -8.70
C PHE A 21 -0.78 15.30 -8.65
N LEU A 22 0.51 15.47 -8.90
CA LEU A 22 1.48 14.37 -8.95
C LEU A 22 2.77 14.77 -8.25
N LEU A 23 3.11 14.01 -7.20
CA LEU A 23 4.47 13.95 -6.65
C LEU A 23 5.16 12.70 -7.20
N SER A 24 6.32 12.89 -7.82
CA SER A 24 7.18 11.79 -8.28
C SER A 24 8.45 11.77 -7.45
N PHE A 25 8.86 10.58 -7.00
CA PHE A 25 10.15 10.33 -6.38
C PHE A 25 11.05 9.54 -7.32
N LEU A 26 12.23 10.08 -7.56
CA LEU A 26 13.19 9.65 -8.57
C LEU A 26 14.55 9.43 -7.88
N PRO A 27 14.77 8.30 -7.19
CA PRO A 27 16.06 7.98 -6.59
C PRO A 27 17.06 7.54 -7.65
N LEU A 28 18.23 8.18 -7.70
CA LEU A 28 19.32 7.79 -8.57
C LEU A 28 20.38 7.01 -7.77
N GLU A 29 20.44 5.70 -7.98
CA GLU A 29 21.34 4.84 -7.19
C GLU A 29 22.80 5.03 -7.59
N ARG A 30 23.05 5.15 -8.90
CA ARG A 30 24.40 5.20 -9.45
C ARG A 30 24.89 6.64 -9.61
N ALA A 31 25.89 7.02 -8.83
CA ALA A 31 26.48 8.36 -8.89
C ALA A 31 27.03 8.72 -10.28
N ARG A 32 27.56 7.74 -11.04
CA ARG A 32 28.05 7.93 -12.42
C ARG A 32 26.96 8.39 -13.40
N ALA A 33 25.69 8.15 -13.09
CA ALA A 33 24.57 8.53 -13.94
C ALA A 33 24.13 9.99 -13.75
N LEU A 34 24.68 10.70 -12.74
CA LEU A 34 24.31 12.10 -12.44
C LEU A 34 24.45 13.06 -13.65
N PRO A 35 25.54 13.02 -14.45
CA PRO A 35 25.65 13.90 -15.61
C PRO A 35 24.58 13.61 -16.66
N THR A 36 24.32 12.34 -16.94
CA THR A 36 23.27 11.89 -17.87
C THR A 36 21.89 12.30 -17.38
N PHE A 37 21.59 12.09 -16.10
CA PHE A 37 20.35 12.49 -15.44
C PHE A 37 20.13 14.00 -15.53
N ALA A 38 21.15 14.81 -15.24
CA ALA A 38 21.08 16.26 -15.33
C ALA A 38 20.81 16.73 -16.78
N ARG A 39 21.49 16.12 -17.76
CA ARG A 39 21.26 16.40 -19.19
C ARG A 39 19.83 16.11 -19.61
N PHE A 40 19.30 14.95 -19.21
CA PHE A 40 17.91 14.59 -19.49
C PHE A 40 16.91 15.50 -18.77
N GLY A 41 17.22 15.94 -17.55
CA GLY A 41 16.44 16.94 -16.82
C GLY A 41 16.26 18.24 -17.60
N VAL A 42 17.27 18.71 -18.35
CA VAL A 42 17.13 19.88 -19.23
C VAL A 42 16.15 19.62 -20.36
N GLY A 43 16.21 18.45 -21.00
CA GLY A 43 15.28 18.04 -22.07
C GLY A 43 13.84 17.95 -21.57
N ILE A 44 13.63 17.31 -20.42
CA ILE A 44 12.30 17.21 -19.79
C ILE A 44 11.76 18.58 -19.41
N ARG A 45 12.59 19.50 -18.87
CA ARG A 45 12.14 20.86 -18.57
C ARG A 45 11.68 21.62 -19.81
N ARG A 46 12.35 21.43 -20.95
CA ARG A 46 11.91 22.01 -22.23
C ARG A 46 10.58 21.42 -22.69
N GLN A 47 10.40 20.11 -22.53
CA GLN A 47 9.14 19.43 -22.84
C GLN A 47 8.00 19.94 -21.96
N LEU A 48 8.20 20.02 -20.64
CA LEU A 48 7.20 20.54 -19.69
C LEU A 48 6.72 21.93 -20.09
N ALA A 49 7.64 22.83 -20.49
CA ALA A 49 7.31 24.20 -20.86
C ALA A 49 6.36 24.34 -22.06
N THR A 50 6.25 23.32 -22.91
CA THR A 50 5.41 23.33 -24.12
C THR A 50 4.31 22.27 -24.10
N THR A 51 4.13 21.56 -22.99
CA THR A 51 3.19 20.45 -22.89
C THR A 51 1.76 20.94 -22.62
N PRO A 52 0.80 20.68 -23.53
CA PRO A 52 -0.61 20.99 -23.28
C PRO A 52 -1.14 20.28 -22.04
N GLY A 53 -1.97 20.96 -21.26
CA GLY A 53 -2.60 20.40 -20.08
C GLY A 53 -1.73 20.35 -18.82
N LEU A 54 -0.50 20.87 -18.85
CA LEU A 54 0.30 21.11 -17.64
C LEU A 54 -0.02 22.50 -17.06
N ILE A 55 -0.44 22.55 -15.80
CA ILE A 55 -0.78 23.79 -15.07
C ILE A 55 0.47 24.43 -14.48
N GLY A 56 1.33 23.60 -13.89
CA GLY A 56 2.60 24.05 -13.35
C GLY A 56 3.37 22.93 -12.69
N HIS A 57 4.62 23.24 -12.32
CA HIS A 57 5.51 22.27 -11.71
C HIS A 57 6.57 22.92 -10.81
N SER A 58 7.17 22.12 -9.96
CA SER A 58 8.35 22.43 -9.16
C SER A 58 9.24 21.18 -9.05
N MET A 59 10.51 21.38 -8.71
CA MET A 59 11.47 20.29 -8.54
C MET A 59 12.24 20.47 -7.24
N LYS A 60 12.56 19.36 -6.58
CA LYS A 60 13.47 19.34 -5.43
C LYS A 60 14.56 18.33 -5.70
N ALA A 61 15.81 18.72 -5.51
CA ALA A 61 16.95 17.86 -5.70
C ALA A 61 17.76 17.77 -4.41
N ASN A 62 18.14 16.56 -4.03
CA ASN A 62 19.10 16.32 -2.97
C ASN A 62 20.25 15.47 -3.51
N LEU A 63 21.40 16.09 -3.80
CA LEU A 63 22.55 15.44 -4.45
C LEU A 63 23.20 14.35 -3.57
N ARG A 64 22.97 14.36 -2.26
CA ARG A 64 23.36 13.29 -1.35
C ARG A 64 22.19 13.07 -0.39
N PRO A 65 21.35 12.04 -0.61
CA PRO A 65 21.68 10.74 -1.22
C PRO A 65 21.31 10.55 -2.71
N ARG A 66 21.23 11.61 -3.53
CA ARG A 66 20.78 11.59 -4.95
C ARG A 66 19.30 11.28 -5.11
N HIS A 67 18.51 11.92 -4.27
CA HIS A 67 17.06 11.85 -4.32
C HIS A 67 16.50 13.07 -5.04
N PHE A 68 15.68 12.83 -6.05
CA PHE A 68 15.04 13.88 -6.84
C PHE A 68 13.53 13.73 -6.74
N TRP A 69 12.84 14.86 -6.72
CA TRP A 69 11.39 14.91 -6.73
C TRP A 69 10.89 15.92 -7.75
N THR A 70 9.78 15.59 -8.39
CA THR A 70 9.00 16.52 -9.19
C THR A 70 7.62 16.65 -8.56
N LEU A 71 7.12 17.87 -8.48
CA LEU A 71 5.75 18.18 -8.08
C LEU A 71 5.09 18.85 -9.27
N SER A 72 3.96 18.34 -9.74
CA SER A 72 3.30 18.81 -10.97
C SER A 72 1.79 18.76 -10.86
N VAL A 73 1.12 19.66 -11.57
CA VAL A 73 -0.35 19.73 -11.64
C VAL A 73 -0.78 19.72 -13.09
N TRP A 74 -1.74 18.86 -13.43
CA TRP A 74 -2.21 18.56 -14.78
C TRP A 74 -3.72 18.74 -14.86
N GLU A 75 -4.23 19.07 -16.05
CA GLU A 75 -5.67 19.11 -16.34
C GLU A 75 -6.39 17.78 -16.09
N GLY A 76 -5.66 16.66 -16.13
CA GLY A 76 -6.18 15.32 -15.85
C GLY A 76 -5.20 14.23 -16.27
N GLU A 77 -5.61 12.98 -16.07
CA GLU A 77 -4.79 11.79 -16.39
C GLU A 77 -4.41 11.70 -17.87
N GLN A 78 -5.28 12.14 -18.78
CA GLN A 78 -4.98 12.12 -20.22
C GLN A 78 -3.80 13.03 -20.58
N ALA A 79 -3.77 14.25 -20.03
CA ALA A 79 -2.68 15.20 -20.28
C ALA A 79 -1.34 14.66 -19.76
N LEU A 80 -1.34 14.08 -18.55
CA LEU A 80 -0.16 13.41 -17.99
C LEU A 80 0.29 12.24 -18.88
N ALA A 81 -0.64 11.39 -19.31
CA ALA A 81 -0.32 10.21 -20.11
C ALA A 81 0.26 10.59 -21.48
N GLU A 82 -0.23 11.67 -22.10
CA GLU A 82 0.34 12.21 -23.33
C GLU A 82 1.77 12.73 -23.14
N PHE A 83 2.04 13.44 -22.05
CA PHE A 83 3.39 13.88 -21.71
C PHE A 83 4.37 12.71 -21.58
N VAL A 84 3.98 11.68 -20.83
CA VAL A 84 4.83 10.49 -20.57
C VAL A 84 5.18 9.76 -21.86
N ARG A 85 4.24 9.67 -22.82
CA ARG A 85 4.46 8.99 -24.10
C ARG A 85 5.24 9.82 -25.12
N ARG A 86 5.25 11.15 -25.01
CA ARG A 86 5.97 12.03 -25.93
C ARG A 86 7.46 12.07 -25.60
N ASN A 87 8.28 12.15 -26.64
CA ASN A 87 9.72 12.32 -26.48
C ASN A 87 10.08 13.79 -26.15
N PRO A 88 11.14 14.02 -25.35
CA PRO A 88 12.14 13.05 -24.89
C PRO A 88 11.76 12.20 -23.65
N HIS A 89 10.66 12.46 -22.93
CA HIS A 89 10.37 11.77 -21.67
C HIS A 89 10.37 10.23 -21.80
N GLY A 90 9.70 9.68 -22.81
CA GLY A 90 9.66 8.23 -23.05
C GLY A 90 11.07 7.61 -23.17
N ASP A 91 11.91 8.19 -24.03
CA ASP A 91 13.30 7.74 -24.23
C ASP A 91 14.14 7.84 -22.94
N VAL A 92 13.93 8.88 -22.13
CA VAL A 92 14.65 9.09 -20.86
C VAL A 92 14.33 7.98 -19.86
N MET A 93 13.05 7.61 -19.75
CA MET A 93 12.61 6.56 -18.82
C MET A 93 13.30 5.24 -19.13
N SER A 94 13.34 4.86 -20.41
CA SER A 94 14.05 3.65 -20.86
C SER A 94 15.56 3.74 -20.66
N ALA A 95 16.18 4.89 -20.96
CA ALA A 95 17.62 5.06 -20.87
C ALA A 95 18.16 5.04 -19.43
N LEU A 96 17.37 5.45 -18.45
CA LEU A 96 17.77 5.54 -17.05
C LEU A 96 17.34 4.35 -16.19
N GLU A 97 16.54 3.42 -16.72
CA GLU A 97 15.93 2.32 -15.97
C GLU A 97 16.92 1.58 -15.04
N ARG A 98 18.12 1.26 -15.53
CA ARG A 98 19.14 0.50 -14.77
C ARG A 98 19.92 1.31 -13.74
N ASP A 99 19.80 2.63 -13.76
CA ASP A 99 20.53 3.54 -12.88
C ASP A 99 19.64 4.12 -11.77
N MET A 100 18.33 3.97 -11.91
CA MET A 100 17.30 4.41 -10.98
C MET A 100 16.99 3.32 -9.96
N GLY A 101 16.73 3.74 -8.71
CA GLY A 101 16.13 2.87 -7.70
C GLY A 101 14.61 2.80 -7.87
N ARG A 102 13.93 2.25 -6.87
CA ARG A 102 12.45 2.18 -6.86
C ARG A 102 11.83 3.58 -6.91
N THR A 103 11.31 3.94 -8.08
CA THR A 103 10.55 5.19 -8.27
C THR A 103 9.16 5.03 -7.67
N THR A 104 8.62 6.12 -7.09
CA THR A 104 7.25 6.13 -6.56
C THR A 104 6.51 7.36 -7.07
N PHE A 105 5.19 7.21 -7.22
CA PHE A 105 4.30 8.23 -7.74
C PHE A 105 3.08 8.33 -6.83
N VAL A 106 2.80 9.52 -6.34
CA VAL A 106 1.67 9.81 -5.46
C VAL A 106 0.77 10.78 -6.22
N ARG A 107 -0.42 10.30 -6.57
CA ARG A 107 -1.42 11.03 -7.34
C ARG A 107 -2.59 11.38 -6.44
N TRP A 108 -3.12 12.58 -6.60
CA TRP A 108 -4.38 12.98 -5.97
C TRP A 108 -5.10 14.03 -6.80
N THR A 109 -6.41 14.17 -6.58
CA THR A 109 -7.24 15.19 -7.20
C THR A 109 -7.52 16.31 -6.20
N ALA A 110 -7.46 17.56 -6.65
CA ALA A 110 -7.83 18.72 -5.85
C ALA A 110 -8.28 19.89 -6.75
N PRO A 111 -9.05 20.86 -6.22
CA PRO A 111 -9.51 22.02 -6.99
C PRO A 111 -8.34 22.95 -7.36
N GLY A 112 -8.51 23.75 -8.41
CA GLY A 112 -7.50 24.71 -8.86
C GLY A 112 -7.15 25.77 -7.83
N SER A 113 -8.02 26.02 -6.85
CA SER A 113 -7.76 26.87 -5.69
C SER A 113 -6.64 26.34 -4.78
N ALA A 114 -6.30 25.05 -4.88
CA ALA A 114 -5.19 24.42 -4.17
C ALA A 114 -3.84 24.51 -4.93
N VAL A 115 -3.79 25.20 -6.07
CA VAL A 115 -2.56 25.43 -6.83
C VAL A 115 -1.94 26.78 -6.42
N PRO A 116 -0.63 26.85 -6.11
CA PRO A 116 0.35 25.75 -6.16
C PRO A 116 0.28 24.84 -4.91
N PRO A 117 0.50 23.53 -5.07
CA PRO A 117 0.63 22.64 -3.94
C PRO A 117 1.87 22.96 -3.11
N THR A 118 1.80 22.70 -1.80
CA THR A 118 2.97 22.77 -0.93
C THR A 118 3.75 21.45 -0.96
N TRP A 119 5.07 21.53 -0.74
CA TRP A 119 5.91 20.34 -0.63
C TRP A 119 5.60 19.53 0.63
N GLU A 120 5.19 20.21 1.71
CA GLU A 120 4.79 19.58 2.97
C GLU A 120 3.58 18.67 2.77
N ASP A 121 2.51 19.20 2.16
CA ASP A 121 1.30 18.41 1.87
C ASP A 121 1.60 17.23 0.93
N ALA A 122 2.43 17.45 -0.10
CA ALA A 122 2.81 16.41 -1.03
C ALA A 122 3.56 15.27 -0.33
N PHE A 123 4.50 15.57 0.56
CA PHE A 123 5.23 14.55 1.32
C PHE A 123 4.34 13.86 2.35
N ALA A 124 3.47 14.59 3.06
CA ALA A 124 2.52 14.00 3.99
C ALA A 124 1.61 12.96 3.30
N ARG A 125 1.14 13.26 2.07
CA ARG A 125 0.37 12.31 1.25
C ARG A 125 1.20 11.08 0.85
N SER A 126 2.47 11.28 0.48
CA SER A 126 3.38 10.18 0.16
C SER A 126 3.59 9.23 1.34
N GLU A 127 3.77 9.78 2.54
CA GLU A 127 3.91 8.99 3.75
C GLU A 127 2.62 8.26 4.11
N ALA A 128 1.46 8.92 3.96
CA ALA A 128 0.16 8.29 4.18
C ALA A 128 -0.07 7.11 3.22
N GLN A 129 0.26 7.26 1.94
CA GLN A 129 0.17 6.18 0.95
C GLN A 129 1.14 5.04 1.25
N ALA A 130 2.38 5.35 1.67
CA ALA A 130 3.35 4.34 2.08
C ALA A 130 2.88 3.56 3.32
N ARG A 131 2.31 4.25 4.32
CA ARG A 131 1.71 3.62 5.51
C ARG A 131 0.55 2.72 5.13
N ALA A 132 -0.39 3.19 4.32
CA ALA A 132 -1.51 2.40 3.84
C ALA A 132 -1.05 1.12 3.11
N GLY A 133 -0.06 1.24 2.21
CA GLY A 133 0.53 0.10 1.51
C GLY A 133 1.24 -0.89 2.44
N SER A 134 1.89 -0.40 3.50
CA SER A 134 2.53 -1.28 4.50
C SER A 134 1.52 -2.01 5.39
N VAL A 135 0.41 -1.37 5.74
CA VAL A 135 -0.70 -2.00 6.47
C VAL A 135 -1.28 -3.10 5.60
N ASP A 136 -1.57 -2.83 4.33
CA ASP A 136 -2.10 -3.83 3.41
C ASP A 136 -1.14 -5.00 3.17
N ALA A 137 0.17 -4.75 3.05
CA ALA A 137 1.18 -5.79 2.93
C ALA A 137 1.31 -6.67 4.19
N ALA A 138 0.81 -6.20 5.34
CA ALA A 138 0.74 -6.97 6.57
C ALA A 138 -0.49 -7.89 6.62
N TYR A 139 -1.40 -7.85 5.65
CA TYR A 139 -2.52 -8.78 5.53
C TYR A 139 -2.31 -9.73 4.36
N VAL A 140 -2.79 -10.97 4.51
CA VAL A 140 -2.77 -12.00 3.48
C VAL A 140 -4.21 -12.44 3.23
N SER A 141 -4.69 -12.35 1.99
CA SER A 141 -5.99 -12.93 1.62
C SER A 141 -5.95 -14.44 1.79
N VAL A 142 -7.00 -14.97 2.42
CA VAL A 142 -7.25 -16.40 2.58
C VAL A 142 -8.46 -16.87 1.76
N GLY A 143 -9.00 -16.00 0.89
CA GLY A 143 -10.16 -16.25 0.04
C GLY A 143 -11.37 -15.40 0.39
N PRO A 144 -12.54 -15.68 -0.22
CA PRO A 144 -13.74 -14.88 -0.03
C PRO A 144 -14.27 -15.00 1.42
N ALA A 145 -14.92 -13.95 1.92
CA ALA A 145 -15.41 -13.92 3.31
C ALA A 145 -16.49 -14.97 3.62
N ASP A 146 -17.19 -15.46 2.59
CA ASP A 146 -18.19 -16.53 2.71
C ASP A 146 -17.56 -17.94 2.65
N LEU A 147 -16.23 -18.05 2.52
CA LEU A 147 -15.50 -19.32 2.60
C LEU A 147 -15.74 -20.05 3.93
N VAL A 148 -16.08 -19.31 4.98
CA VAL A 148 -16.41 -19.84 6.32
C VAL A 148 -17.89 -19.59 6.58
N PRO A 149 -18.78 -20.55 6.28
CA PRO A 149 -20.21 -20.43 6.60
C PRO A 149 -20.45 -20.21 8.09
N VAL A 150 -21.57 -19.59 8.43
CA VAL A 150 -21.97 -19.37 9.84
C VAL A 150 -22.03 -20.71 10.59
N GLY A 151 -21.36 -20.78 11.73
CA GLY A 151 -21.23 -21.99 12.55
C GLY A 151 -20.12 -22.95 12.13
N GLU A 152 -19.33 -22.63 11.10
CA GLU A 152 -18.23 -23.47 10.63
C GLU A 152 -16.84 -22.96 11.04
N LEU A 153 -15.87 -23.87 10.90
CA LEU A 153 -14.43 -23.63 11.00
C LEU A 153 -13.78 -23.92 9.64
N ARG A 154 -12.76 -23.14 9.27
CA ARG A 154 -11.89 -23.44 8.12
C ARG A 154 -10.43 -23.23 8.48
N GLY A 155 -9.60 -24.19 8.10
CA GLY A 155 -8.15 -24.06 8.14
C GLY A 155 -7.64 -23.30 6.92
N SER A 156 -6.67 -22.44 7.12
CA SER A 156 -5.99 -21.67 6.08
C SER A 156 -4.49 -21.62 6.36
N LEU A 157 -3.68 -21.58 5.29
CA LEU A 157 -2.24 -21.39 5.40
C LEU A 157 -1.91 -19.91 5.15
N VAL A 158 -1.48 -19.22 6.20
CA VAL A 158 -1.08 -17.81 6.14
C VAL A 158 0.44 -17.76 6.23
N ARG A 159 1.11 -17.60 5.08
CA ARG A 159 2.55 -17.82 4.92
C ARG A 159 2.96 -19.24 5.33
N GLU A 160 3.64 -19.40 6.46
CA GLU A 160 4.08 -20.68 7.01
C GLU A 160 3.26 -21.13 8.23
N ARG A 161 2.23 -20.36 8.60
CA ARG A 161 1.42 -20.59 9.80
C ARG A 161 0.05 -21.15 9.44
N ARG A 162 -0.38 -22.19 10.16
CA ARG A 162 -1.74 -22.74 10.05
C ARG A 162 -2.67 -21.93 10.94
N VAL A 163 -3.70 -21.36 10.33
CA VAL A 163 -4.67 -20.49 11.00
C VAL A 163 -6.06 -21.08 10.80
N ALA A 164 -6.82 -21.21 11.87
CA ALA A 164 -8.22 -21.55 11.83
C ALA A 164 -9.04 -20.27 11.85
N VAL A 165 -10.11 -20.22 11.06
CA VAL A 165 -11.10 -19.16 11.08
C VAL A 165 -12.44 -19.76 11.51
N ALA A 166 -13.03 -19.21 12.57
CA ALA A 166 -14.39 -19.53 13.03
C ALA A 166 -15.37 -18.45 12.58
N ASN A 167 -16.58 -18.85 12.20
CA ASN A 167 -17.70 -17.93 12.01
C ASN A 167 -18.76 -18.16 13.08
N VAL A 168 -18.84 -17.24 14.05
CA VAL A 168 -19.81 -17.29 15.15
C VAL A 168 -20.88 -16.24 14.89
N ASP A 169 -22.08 -16.67 14.52
CA ASP A 169 -23.23 -15.81 14.24
C ASP A 169 -22.95 -14.67 13.25
N GLY A 170 -22.07 -14.90 12.27
CA GLY A 170 -21.65 -13.92 11.26
C GLY A 170 -20.39 -13.13 11.61
N ALA A 171 -19.88 -13.24 12.84
CA ALA A 171 -18.61 -12.66 13.25
C ALA A 171 -17.47 -13.65 13.02
N LEU A 172 -16.42 -13.20 12.32
CA LEU A 172 -15.24 -14.01 12.01
C LEU A 172 -14.17 -13.83 13.08
N TYR A 173 -13.51 -14.93 13.45
CA TYR A 173 -12.38 -14.95 14.40
C TYR A 173 -11.26 -15.83 13.86
N ALA A 174 -10.02 -15.34 13.88
CA ALA A 174 -8.85 -16.08 13.43
C ALA A 174 -7.95 -16.41 14.62
N PHE A 175 -7.50 -17.66 14.69
CA PHE A 175 -6.62 -18.17 15.75
C PHE A 175 -5.71 -19.27 15.23
N ASP A 176 -4.67 -19.61 15.98
CA ASP A 176 -3.73 -20.66 15.59
C ASP A 176 -4.48 -21.99 15.47
N ASP A 177 -4.33 -22.67 14.33
CA ASP A 177 -5.02 -23.94 14.11
C ASP A 177 -4.41 -25.07 14.95
N LEU A 178 -3.22 -24.88 15.52
CA LEU A 178 -2.54 -25.92 16.27
C LEU A 178 -2.89 -25.85 17.75
N CYS A 179 -3.56 -26.90 18.24
CA CYS A 179 -3.84 -27.05 19.66
C CYS A 179 -2.53 -27.03 20.47
N PRO A 180 -2.38 -26.16 21.48
CA PRO A 180 -1.14 -26.04 22.24
C PRO A 180 -0.82 -27.28 23.10
N HIS A 181 -1.78 -28.20 23.29
CA HIS A 181 -1.52 -29.46 23.96
C HIS A 181 -0.59 -30.37 23.15
N LEU A 182 -1.04 -30.82 21.97
CA LEU A 182 -0.33 -31.81 21.13
C LEU A 182 -0.46 -31.52 19.62
N GLN A 183 -0.66 -30.24 19.27
CA GLN A 183 -0.59 -29.71 17.89
C GLN A 183 -1.59 -30.32 16.90
N CYS A 184 -2.73 -30.81 17.39
CA CYS A 184 -3.85 -31.20 16.52
C CYS A 184 -4.52 -29.99 15.89
N SER A 185 -5.01 -30.14 14.66
CA SER A 185 -5.79 -29.13 13.94
C SER A 185 -7.10 -28.85 14.67
N LEU A 186 -7.33 -27.60 15.07
CA LEU A 186 -8.53 -27.16 15.77
C LEU A 186 -9.70 -26.97 14.81
N HIS A 187 -9.44 -26.61 13.54
CA HIS A 187 -10.50 -26.48 12.55
C HIS A 187 -11.17 -27.82 12.19
N GLU A 188 -10.52 -28.95 12.47
CA GLU A 188 -11.10 -30.29 12.36
C GLU A 188 -11.97 -30.67 13.59
N GLY A 189 -12.03 -29.79 14.59
CA GLY A 189 -12.83 -29.93 15.79
C GLY A 189 -14.29 -29.51 15.61
N ALA A 190 -14.96 -29.29 16.75
CA ALA A 190 -16.35 -28.83 16.78
C ALA A 190 -16.44 -27.39 17.29
N LEU A 191 -17.20 -26.54 16.60
CA LEU A 191 -17.54 -25.19 17.05
C LEU A 191 -18.93 -25.18 17.71
N ARG A 192 -19.04 -24.61 18.91
CA ARG A 192 -20.32 -24.40 19.62
C ARG A 192 -20.31 -23.01 20.26
N GLY A 193 -21.11 -22.09 19.71
CA GLY A 193 -21.01 -20.68 20.10
C GLY A 193 -19.59 -20.18 19.85
N THR A 194 -18.94 -19.60 20.86
CA THR A 194 -17.54 -19.17 20.78
C THR A 194 -16.53 -20.25 21.17
N THR A 195 -16.97 -21.48 21.47
CA THR A 195 -16.07 -22.55 21.93
C THR A 195 -15.70 -23.48 20.79
N VAL A 196 -14.40 -23.63 20.53
CA VAL A 196 -13.86 -24.72 19.70
C VAL A 196 -13.33 -25.85 20.57
N THR A 197 -13.78 -27.07 20.31
CA THR A 197 -13.34 -28.29 20.98
C THR A 197 -12.33 -29.03 20.11
N CYS A 198 -11.10 -29.18 20.60
CA CYS A 198 -10.05 -29.95 19.94
C CYS A 198 -10.45 -31.43 19.80
N PRO A 199 -10.36 -32.03 18.58
CA PRO A 199 -10.86 -33.38 18.33
C PRO A 199 -10.01 -34.48 18.99
N CYS A 200 -8.75 -34.19 19.34
CA CYS A 200 -7.84 -35.20 19.88
C CYS A 200 -8.10 -35.55 21.36
N HIS A 201 -8.22 -34.53 22.21
CA HIS A 201 -8.27 -34.72 23.67
C HIS A 201 -9.28 -33.78 24.35
N ALA A 202 -10.22 -33.23 23.58
CA ALA A 202 -11.30 -32.38 24.05
C ALA A 202 -10.85 -31.19 24.91
N SER A 203 -9.75 -30.53 24.52
CA SER A 203 -9.45 -29.19 25.05
C SER A 203 -10.36 -28.17 24.38
N ASP A 204 -11.01 -27.34 25.18
CA ASP A 204 -11.89 -26.29 24.72
C ASP A 204 -11.18 -24.94 24.77
N PHE A 205 -11.35 -24.15 23.71
CA PHE A 205 -10.83 -22.79 23.61
C PHE A 205 -11.92 -21.82 23.21
N ASP A 206 -11.88 -20.61 23.77
CA ASP A 206 -12.71 -19.51 23.27
C ASP A 206 -12.06 -18.92 22.01
N VAL A 207 -12.76 -18.95 20.88
CA VAL A 207 -12.21 -18.49 19.57
C VAL A 207 -12.02 -16.97 19.49
N THR A 208 -12.67 -16.21 20.38
CA THR A 208 -12.62 -14.73 20.37
C THR A 208 -11.41 -14.19 21.11
N THR A 209 -10.95 -14.92 22.13
CA THR A 209 -9.85 -14.53 23.02
C THR A 209 -8.65 -15.47 22.97
N GLY A 210 -8.87 -16.70 22.50
CA GLY A 210 -7.91 -17.80 22.53
C GLY A 210 -7.77 -18.51 23.89
N ALA A 211 -8.55 -18.08 24.90
CA ALA A 211 -8.44 -18.61 26.26
C ALA A 211 -8.76 -20.10 26.33
N VAL A 212 -8.01 -20.83 27.17
CA VAL A 212 -8.35 -22.21 27.52
C VAL A 212 -9.59 -22.20 28.42
N LEU A 213 -10.62 -22.93 28.04
CA LEU A 213 -11.85 -23.08 28.82
C LEU A 213 -11.85 -24.39 29.60
N SER A 214 -11.36 -25.48 29.00
CA SER A 214 -11.38 -26.81 29.60
C SER A 214 -10.34 -27.76 28.96
N GLY A 215 -10.12 -28.91 29.59
CA GLY A 215 -9.30 -30.00 29.06
C GLY A 215 -7.81 -29.95 29.43
N PRO A 216 -6.98 -30.80 28.80
CA PRO A 216 -5.57 -30.95 29.17
C PRO A 216 -4.65 -29.81 28.74
N ALA A 217 -5.00 -29.01 27.73
CA ALA A 217 -4.22 -27.85 27.32
C ALA A 217 -3.99 -26.87 28.48
N LYS A 218 -2.80 -26.25 28.54
CA LYS A 218 -2.42 -25.29 29.59
C LYS A 218 -2.22 -23.87 29.06
N ASP A 219 -1.82 -23.75 27.80
CA ASP A 219 -1.59 -22.47 27.15
C ASP A 219 -2.77 -22.08 26.24
N PRO A 220 -3.08 -20.78 26.11
CA PRO A 220 -4.08 -20.29 25.18
C PRO A 220 -3.64 -20.47 23.72
N VAL A 221 -4.59 -20.47 22.79
CA VAL A 221 -4.31 -20.38 21.35
C VAL A 221 -4.06 -18.92 20.96
N PRO A 222 -2.98 -18.60 20.24
CA PRO A 222 -2.78 -17.26 19.71
C PRO A 222 -3.93 -16.84 18.77
N THR A 223 -4.39 -15.60 18.87
CA THR A 223 -5.37 -15.00 17.96
C THR A 223 -4.70 -14.07 16.95
N PHE A 224 -5.37 -13.81 15.83
CA PHE A 224 -4.90 -12.93 14.77
C PHE A 224 -5.95 -11.87 14.43
N ASP A 225 -5.47 -10.66 14.11
CA ASP A 225 -6.34 -9.66 13.49
C ASP A 225 -6.78 -10.15 12.11
N LEU A 226 -8.05 -9.95 11.79
CA LEU A 226 -8.61 -10.18 10.45
C LEU A 226 -9.42 -8.97 10.00
N ARG A 227 -9.66 -8.89 8.70
CA ARG A 227 -10.58 -7.93 8.10
C ARG A 227 -11.25 -8.53 6.86
N VAL A 228 -12.43 -8.01 6.54
CA VAL A 228 -13.07 -8.25 5.23
C VAL A 228 -12.92 -6.99 4.40
N ARG A 229 -12.29 -7.11 3.23
CA ARG A 229 -12.08 -6.01 2.29
C ARG A 229 -12.47 -6.44 0.89
N ASP A 230 -13.35 -5.67 0.25
CA ASP A 230 -13.81 -5.95 -1.12
C ASP A 230 -14.35 -7.39 -1.32
N GLY A 231 -14.92 -7.99 -0.26
CA GLY A 231 -15.43 -9.36 -0.25
C GLY A 231 -14.41 -10.44 0.12
N GLU A 232 -13.13 -10.08 0.25
CA GLU A 232 -12.04 -10.98 0.62
C GLU A 232 -11.78 -10.96 2.13
N LEU A 233 -11.62 -12.14 2.72
CA LEU A 233 -11.12 -12.30 4.08
C LEU A 233 -9.59 -12.23 4.06
N GLU A 234 -9.05 -11.31 4.85
CA GLU A 234 -7.61 -11.13 4.97
C GLU A 234 -7.19 -11.25 6.44
N ILE A 235 -6.08 -11.95 6.68
CA ILE A 235 -5.53 -12.20 8.02
C ILE A 235 -4.20 -11.47 8.16
N ARG A 236 -4.02 -10.77 9.28
CA ARG A 236 -2.80 -10.03 9.57
C ARG A 236 -1.67 -10.98 9.92
N THR A 237 -0.57 -10.83 9.20
CA THR A 237 0.72 -11.41 9.53
C THR A 237 1.45 -10.47 10.49
N GLY A 238 1.45 -10.82 11.78
CA GLY A 238 2.26 -10.17 12.82
C GLY A 238 3.70 -10.64 12.81
#